data_AF-A0A7X0UC51-F1
#
_entry.id   AF-A0A7X0UC51-F1
#
_cell.length_a   1.000
_cell.length_b   1.000
_cell.length_c   1.000
_cell.angle_alpha   90.00
_cell.angle_beta   90.00
_cell.angle_gamma   90.00
#
_symmetry.space_group_name_H-M   'P 1'
#
loop_
_entity.id
_entity.type
_entity.pdbx_description
1 polymer ?
#
loop_
_entity_poly.entity_id
_entity_poly.type
_entity_poly.pdbx_seq_one_letter_code
_entity_poly.pdbx_strand_id
1 'polypeptide(L)'
;MNHQQRLNALIARVDQVAHQSEGEYSVQWAGASSQAAITELEQALGVRISGSFRDFIVQTGGGGLDSLCISTIPAHGPLGGLGTVHGDTLRYRQGWPAPLPAHLVVIQRSQDDNEPFCLDTSRVQDGENPVVLFYHQSTGRVEPIAASFTAFLEDYLEPYWEDLPE
;
A
#
# COMPACT_ATOMS: atom_id res chain seq x y z
N MET A 1 6.99 1.95 21.79
CA MET A 1 7.60 2.18 20.47
C MET A 1 6.76 3.24 19.77
N ASN A 2 7.36 4.29 19.20
CA ASN A 2 6.58 5.29 18.44
C ASN A 2 6.23 4.74 17.02
N HIS A 3 5.33 5.39 16.28
CA HIS A 3 4.89 4.90 14.96
C HIS A 3 6.06 4.67 14.00
N GLN A 4 7.07 5.53 14.02
CA GLN A 4 8.17 5.50 13.06
C GLN A 4 9.09 4.32 13.36
N GLN A 5 9.35 4.05 14.65
CA GLN A 5 10.10 2.87 15.08
C GLN A 5 9.37 1.58 14.70
N ARG A 6 8.04 1.54 14.80
CA ARG A 6 7.24 0.37 14.40
C ARG A 6 7.34 0.12 12.91
N LEU A 7 7.15 1.16 12.10
CA LEU A 7 7.26 1.07 10.65
C LEU A 7 8.67 0.64 10.21
N ASN A 8 9.72 1.22 10.81
CA ASN A 8 11.10 0.82 10.54
C ASN A 8 11.36 -0.65 10.89
N ALA A 9 10.80 -1.13 12.01
CA ALA A 9 10.92 -2.52 12.41
C ALA A 9 10.22 -3.46 11.42
N LEU A 10 9.04 -3.09 10.91
CA LEU A 10 8.34 -3.88 9.89
C LEU A 10 9.13 -3.96 8.58
N ILE A 11 9.66 -2.84 8.08
CA ILE A 11 10.47 -2.82 6.86
C ILE A 11 11.71 -3.71 7.03
N ALA A 12 12.42 -3.58 8.15
CA ALA A 12 13.57 -4.42 8.45
C ALA A 12 13.20 -5.90 8.57
N ARG A 13 12.00 -6.20 9.09
CA ARG A 13 11.51 -7.58 9.19
C ARG A 13 11.18 -8.17 7.82
N VAL A 14 10.61 -7.39 6.91
CA VAL A 14 10.41 -7.81 5.51
C VAL A 14 11.73 -8.20 4.87
N ASP A 15 12.77 -7.37 5.03
CA ASP A 15 14.11 -7.69 4.53
C ASP A 15 14.64 -9.00 5.13
N GLN A 16 14.44 -9.25 6.43
CA GLN A 16 14.86 -10.49 7.09
C GLN A 16 14.16 -11.73 6.51
N VAL A 17 12.86 -11.67 6.22
CA VAL A 17 12.10 -12.79 5.66
C VAL A 17 12.71 -13.30 4.35
N ALA A 18 13.10 -12.40 3.44
CA ALA A 18 13.77 -12.80 2.19
C ALA A 18 15.13 -13.48 2.43
N HIS A 19 15.87 -13.07 3.47
CA HIS A 19 17.16 -13.69 3.78
C HIS A 19 17.02 -15.07 4.43
N GLN A 20 15.98 -15.26 5.26
CA GLN A 20 15.79 -16.47 6.06
C GLN A 20 14.99 -17.57 5.35
N SER A 21 14.22 -17.23 4.32
CA SER A 21 13.37 -18.16 3.58
C SER A 21 14.07 -18.95 2.47
N GLU A 22 15.41 -18.92 2.42
CA GLU A 22 16.24 -19.64 1.42
C GLU A 22 15.80 -19.45 -0.05
N GLY A 23 15.18 -18.31 -0.37
CA GLY A 23 14.73 -17.97 -1.72
C GLY A 23 13.25 -18.30 -2.02
N GLU A 24 12.47 -18.73 -1.02
CA GLU A 24 11.02 -18.87 -1.14
C GLU A 24 10.33 -17.51 -1.31
N TYR A 25 10.80 -16.48 -0.57
CA TYR A 25 10.29 -15.12 -0.71
C TYR A 25 11.32 -14.19 -1.34
N SER A 26 10.84 -13.32 -2.24
CA SER A 26 11.64 -12.24 -2.80
C SER A 26 11.15 -10.88 -2.33
N VAL A 27 12.07 -9.96 -2.04
CA VAL A 27 11.76 -8.59 -1.65
C VAL A 27 12.26 -7.62 -2.71
N GLN A 28 11.39 -6.68 -3.08
CA GLN A 28 11.74 -5.59 -3.98
C GLN A 28 11.22 -4.28 -3.42
N TRP A 29 12.11 -3.29 -3.29
CA TRP A 29 11.77 -1.92 -2.92
C TRP A 29 12.01 -1.00 -4.11
N ALA A 30 11.12 -0.03 -4.31
CA ALA A 30 11.30 0.97 -5.38
C ALA A 30 12.44 1.96 -5.07
N GLY A 31 12.80 2.09 -3.80
CA GLY A 31 13.69 3.12 -3.28
C GLY A 31 12.93 4.36 -2.83
N ALA A 32 13.50 5.11 -1.89
CA ALA A 32 12.89 6.28 -1.26
C ALA A 32 12.20 7.22 -2.26
N SER A 33 10.95 7.60 -1.96
CA SER A 33 10.22 8.62 -2.72
C SER A 33 10.48 10.02 -2.17
N SER A 34 9.91 11.03 -2.83
CA SER A 34 10.03 12.42 -2.42
C SER A 34 8.67 13.03 -2.06
N GLN A 35 8.69 14.05 -1.21
CA GLN A 35 7.48 14.84 -0.92
C GLN A 35 6.88 15.48 -2.19
N ALA A 36 7.73 15.83 -3.16
CA ALA A 36 7.28 16.35 -4.45
C ALA A 36 6.51 15.30 -5.25
N ALA A 37 7.02 14.06 -5.32
CA ALA A 37 6.37 12.96 -6.01
C ALA A 37 5.00 12.61 -5.38
N ILE A 38 4.93 12.56 -4.05
CA ILE A 38 3.67 12.36 -3.32
C ILE A 38 2.69 13.51 -3.60
N THR A 39 3.17 14.75 -3.61
CA THR A 39 2.32 15.92 -3.90
C THR A 39 1.77 15.89 -5.33
N GLU A 40 2.58 15.50 -6.31
CA GLU A 40 2.15 15.35 -7.70
C GLU A 40 1.05 14.29 -7.83
N LEU A 41 1.22 13.13 -7.16
CA LEU A 41 0.19 12.10 -7.11
C LEU A 41 -1.10 12.60 -6.45
N GLU A 42 -1.00 13.23 -5.28
CA GLU A 42 -2.13 13.80 -4.55
C GLU A 42 -2.93 14.79 -5.42
N GLN A 43 -2.22 15.65 -6.16
CA GLN A 43 -2.82 16.60 -7.11
C GLN A 43 -3.52 15.89 -8.26
N ALA A 44 -2.89 14.89 -8.87
CA ALA A 44 -3.45 14.14 -9.99
C ALA A 44 -4.71 13.35 -9.59
N LEU A 45 -4.71 12.78 -8.39
CA LEU A 45 -5.84 11.97 -7.89
C LEU A 45 -6.91 12.81 -7.17
N GLY A 46 -6.61 14.06 -6.81
CA GLY A 46 -7.52 14.96 -6.09
C GLY A 46 -7.73 14.60 -4.62
N VAL A 47 -6.69 14.07 -3.97
CA VAL A 47 -6.74 13.47 -2.61
C VAL A 47 -5.62 14.01 -1.71
N ARG A 48 -5.66 13.67 -0.43
CA ARG A 48 -4.56 13.89 0.52
C ARG A 48 -4.23 12.59 1.23
N ILE A 49 -2.95 12.23 1.21
CA ILE A 49 -2.43 11.00 1.82
C ILE A 49 -1.73 11.39 3.12
N SER A 50 -2.22 10.80 4.21
CA SER A 50 -1.79 11.05 5.58
C SER A 50 -1.34 9.75 6.27
N GLY A 51 -0.64 9.92 7.38
CA GLY A 51 -0.24 8.82 8.25
C GLY A 51 0.88 7.95 7.69
N SER A 52 1.01 6.79 8.29
CA SER A 52 2.14 5.87 8.12
C SER A 52 2.37 5.35 6.71
N PHE A 53 1.36 5.35 5.83
CA PHE A 53 1.58 5.04 4.41
C PHE A 53 2.47 6.10 3.74
N ARG A 54 2.26 7.38 4.06
CA ARG A 54 3.09 8.46 3.54
C ARG A 54 4.55 8.28 3.95
N ASP A 55 4.78 7.97 5.23
CA ASP A 55 6.12 7.76 5.79
C ASP A 55 6.80 6.54 5.14
N PHE A 56 6.03 5.46 4.93
CA PHE A 56 6.49 4.26 4.23
C PHE A 56 6.95 4.57 2.82
N ILE A 57 6.17 5.34 2.05
CA ILE A 57 6.51 5.73 0.69
C ILE A 57 7.75 6.63 0.65
N VAL A 58 7.90 7.56 1.60
CA VAL A 58 9.12 8.39 1.69
C VAL A 58 10.36 7.52 1.89
N GLN A 59 10.25 6.44 2.67
CA GLN A 59 11.37 5.56 2.96
C GLN A 59 11.67 4.55 1.86
N THR A 60 10.63 3.97 1.25
CA THR A 60 10.76 2.77 0.39
C THR A 60 10.32 3.00 -1.04
N GLY A 61 9.52 4.04 -1.29
CA GLY A 61 8.81 4.27 -2.56
C GLY A 61 7.73 3.25 -2.87
N GLY A 62 7.42 2.33 -1.95
CA GLY A 62 6.60 1.14 -2.20
C GLY A 62 7.44 -0.11 -2.46
N GLY A 63 6.77 -1.22 -2.69
CA GLY A 63 7.37 -2.54 -2.75
C GLY A 63 7.03 -3.39 -1.54
N GLY A 64 7.82 -4.44 -1.30
CA GLY A 64 7.62 -5.42 -0.24
C GLY A 64 7.96 -6.82 -0.71
N LEU A 65 7.33 -7.81 -0.08
CA LEU A 65 7.36 -9.20 -0.55
C LEU A 65 6.62 -9.30 -1.89
N ASP A 66 7.04 -10.21 -2.77
CA ASP A 66 6.31 -10.51 -4.02
C ASP A 66 4.83 -10.87 -3.80
N SER A 67 4.52 -11.54 -2.69
CA SER A 67 3.17 -11.90 -2.26
C SER A 67 2.39 -10.77 -1.58
N LEU A 68 3.08 -9.79 -1.00
CA LEU A 68 2.52 -8.60 -0.35
C LEU A 68 3.29 -7.34 -0.78
N CYS A 69 3.11 -6.99 -2.04
CA CYS A 69 3.80 -5.85 -2.66
C CYS A 69 2.91 -4.61 -2.65
N ILE A 70 3.35 -3.55 -1.99
CA ILE A 70 2.65 -2.27 -1.92
C ILE A 70 2.93 -1.47 -3.20
N SER A 71 1.88 -0.97 -3.84
CA SER A 71 1.95 -0.16 -5.06
C SER A 71 2.89 1.03 -4.87
N THR A 72 3.70 1.30 -5.89
CA THR A 72 4.81 2.25 -5.77
C THR A 72 4.40 3.70 -6.03
N ILE A 73 5.14 4.63 -5.43
CA ILE A 73 5.16 6.05 -5.82
C ILE A 73 6.62 6.39 -6.09
N PRO A 74 7.12 6.14 -7.31
CA PRO A 74 8.51 6.42 -7.64
C PRO A 74 8.88 7.89 -7.45
N ALA A 75 10.12 8.18 -7.04
CA ALA A 75 10.61 9.55 -6.92
C ALA A 75 10.59 10.33 -8.25
N HIS A 76 10.66 9.61 -9.38
CA HIS A 76 10.60 10.15 -10.73
C HIS A 76 9.47 9.46 -11.50
N GLY A 77 8.54 10.25 -12.03
CA GLY A 77 7.37 9.74 -12.73
C GLY A 77 6.35 9.04 -11.80
N PRO A 78 5.85 9.70 -10.74
CA PRO A 78 4.89 9.12 -9.80
C PRO A 78 3.53 8.77 -10.44
N LEU A 79 3.24 9.34 -11.62
CA LEU A 79 2.01 9.10 -12.38
C LEU A 79 2.13 7.92 -13.37
N GLY A 80 2.87 6.87 -12.97
CA GLY A 80 3.13 5.70 -13.80
C GLY A 80 1.91 4.82 -14.09
N GLY A 81 2.18 3.68 -14.73
CA GLY A 81 1.21 2.63 -15.06
C GLY A 81 0.96 1.64 -13.92
N LEU A 82 0.51 0.43 -14.26
CA LEU A 82 0.25 -0.64 -13.28
C LEU A 82 1.49 -0.93 -12.40
N GLY A 83 1.24 -1.23 -11.13
CA GLY A 83 2.28 -1.37 -10.10
C GLY A 83 2.67 -0.05 -9.43
N THR A 84 2.09 1.08 -9.87
CA THR A 84 2.14 2.36 -9.16
C THR A 84 0.79 2.68 -8.54
N VAL A 85 0.78 3.43 -7.43
CA VAL A 85 -0.47 3.89 -6.79
C VAL A 85 -1.37 4.63 -7.79
N HIS A 86 -0.77 5.45 -8.66
CA HIS A 86 -1.51 6.15 -9.70
C HIS A 86 -2.18 5.19 -10.68
N GLY A 87 -1.40 4.34 -11.33
CA GLY A 87 -1.89 3.45 -12.38
C GLY A 87 -2.86 2.40 -11.84
N ASP A 88 -2.58 1.85 -10.65
CA ASP A 88 -3.48 0.90 -9.99
C ASP A 88 -4.79 1.60 -9.58
N THR A 89 -4.74 2.81 -9.03
CA THR A 89 -5.97 3.58 -8.73
C THR A 89 -6.80 3.85 -9.98
N LEU A 90 -6.18 4.26 -11.09
CA LEU A 90 -6.90 4.47 -12.35
C LEU A 90 -7.47 3.17 -12.93
N ARG A 91 -6.76 2.05 -12.78
CA ARG A 91 -7.22 0.72 -13.20
C ARG A 91 -8.56 0.38 -12.58
N TYR A 92 -8.77 0.68 -11.30
CA TYR A 92 -10.04 0.38 -10.60
C TYR A 92 -11.11 1.47 -10.74
N ARG A 93 -10.76 2.68 -11.20
CA ARG A 93 -11.73 3.75 -11.48
C ARG A 93 -12.52 3.55 -12.77
N GLN A 94 -12.11 2.64 -13.65
CA GLN A 94 -12.70 2.48 -14.99
C GLN A 94 -12.86 1.02 -15.38
N GLY A 95 -13.92 0.69 -16.12
CA GLY A 95 -14.09 -0.63 -16.74
C GLY A 95 -14.56 -1.75 -15.81
N TRP A 96 -15.01 -1.41 -14.59
CA TRP A 96 -15.53 -2.37 -13.60
C TRP A 96 -17.02 -2.17 -13.35
N PRO A 97 -17.75 -3.21 -12.88
CA PRO A 97 -19.16 -3.10 -12.50
C PRO A 97 -19.41 -1.99 -11.47
N ALA A 98 -18.55 -1.89 -10.46
CA ALA A 98 -18.54 -0.79 -9.50
C ALA A 98 -17.19 -0.05 -9.57
N PRO A 99 -17.14 1.15 -10.21
CA PRO A 99 -15.93 1.97 -10.26
C PRO A 99 -15.47 2.41 -8.87
N LEU A 100 -14.15 2.43 -8.66
CA LEU A 100 -13.53 2.92 -7.42
C LEU A 100 -13.92 4.39 -7.15
N PRO A 101 -14.48 4.71 -5.96
CA PRO A 101 -14.76 6.08 -5.57
C PRO A 101 -13.53 6.99 -5.56
N ALA A 102 -13.71 8.27 -5.85
CA ALA A 102 -12.60 9.23 -5.98
C ALA A 102 -11.74 9.39 -4.72
N HIS A 103 -12.32 9.17 -3.53
CA HIS A 103 -11.63 9.27 -2.24
C HIS A 103 -10.92 7.98 -1.82
N LEU A 104 -11.04 6.89 -2.59
CA LEU A 104 -10.27 5.67 -2.37
C LEU A 104 -9.04 5.68 -3.27
N VAL A 105 -7.90 5.31 -2.69
CA VAL A 105 -6.60 5.24 -3.36
C VAL A 105 -6.05 3.84 -3.19
N VAL A 106 -5.78 3.13 -4.28
CA VAL A 106 -5.27 1.74 -4.24
C VAL A 106 -3.83 1.75 -3.75
N ILE A 107 -3.55 0.96 -2.72
CA ILE A 107 -2.20 0.77 -2.16
C ILE A 107 -1.67 -0.64 -2.37
N GLN A 108 -2.54 -1.60 -2.65
CA GLN A 108 -2.15 -2.92 -3.11
C GLN A 108 -3.18 -3.40 -4.12
N ARG A 109 -2.71 -3.74 -5.31
CA ARG A 109 -3.51 -4.37 -6.35
C ARG A 109 -3.37 -5.88 -6.24
N SER A 110 -4.47 -6.61 -6.35
CA SER A 110 -4.43 -8.06 -6.53
C SER A 110 -3.92 -8.41 -7.93
N GLN A 111 -3.04 -9.42 -8.06
CA GLN A 111 -2.46 -9.80 -9.36
C GLN A 111 -3.53 -10.10 -10.41
N ASP A 112 -4.62 -10.75 -9.99
CA ASP A 112 -5.77 -11.14 -10.84
C ASP A 112 -6.87 -10.06 -10.91
N ASP A 113 -6.58 -8.83 -10.48
CA ASP A 113 -7.54 -7.74 -10.37
C ASP A 113 -8.77 -8.10 -9.49
N ASN A 114 -8.59 -8.93 -8.45
CA ASN A 114 -9.55 -9.08 -7.36
C ASN A 114 -9.66 -7.78 -6.54
N GLU A 115 -10.36 -7.81 -5.42
CA GLU A 115 -10.56 -6.65 -4.55
C GLU A 115 -9.24 -6.02 -4.10
N PRO A 116 -9.01 -4.71 -4.38
CA PRO A 116 -7.80 -4.03 -3.95
C PRO A 116 -7.92 -3.54 -2.51
N PHE A 117 -6.78 -3.46 -1.83
CA PHE A 117 -6.65 -2.67 -0.61
C PHE A 117 -6.45 -1.20 -0.96
N CYS A 118 -7.22 -0.35 -0.30
CA CYS A 118 -7.26 1.09 -0.54
C CYS A 118 -7.07 1.87 0.75
N LEU A 119 -6.49 3.06 0.65
CA LEU A 119 -6.67 4.09 1.67
C LEU A 119 -7.99 4.81 1.44
N ASP A 120 -8.76 5.01 2.50
CA ASP A 120 -9.88 5.95 2.50
C ASP A 120 -9.39 7.35 2.87
N THR A 121 -9.10 8.16 1.85
CA THR A 121 -8.60 9.53 2.03
C THR A 121 -9.68 10.53 2.43
N SER A 122 -10.96 10.11 2.49
CA SER A 122 -12.03 10.97 3.02
C SER A 122 -12.02 11.03 4.55
N ARG A 123 -11.27 10.15 5.20
CA ARG A 123 -11.20 10.01 6.66
C ARG A 123 -9.76 10.16 7.13
N VAL A 124 -9.58 10.94 8.19
CA VAL A 124 -8.33 10.98 8.95
C VAL A 124 -8.67 10.71 10.40
N GLN A 125 -8.15 9.61 10.96
CA GLN A 125 -8.38 9.19 12.34
C GLN A 125 -7.02 9.04 13.02
N ASP A 126 -6.79 9.80 14.09
CA ASP A 126 -5.50 9.83 14.79
C ASP A 126 -4.29 10.12 13.87
N GLY A 127 -4.52 10.90 12.80
CA GLY A 127 -3.51 11.24 11.79
C GLY A 127 -3.35 10.23 10.66
N GLU A 128 -4.11 9.13 10.66
CA GLU A 128 -4.03 8.05 9.68
C GLU A 128 -5.22 8.04 8.72
N ASN A 129 -4.99 7.68 7.46
CA ASN A 129 -6.05 7.22 6.59
C ASN A 129 -6.28 5.72 6.85
N PRO A 130 -7.52 5.27 7.15
CA PRO A 130 -7.78 3.86 7.35
C PRO A 130 -7.65 3.07 6.05
N VAL A 131 -7.26 1.80 6.17
CA VAL A 131 -7.18 0.85 5.06
C VAL A 131 -8.51 0.11 4.95
N VAL A 132 -9.00 -0.03 3.72
CA VAL A 132 -10.26 -0.68 3.39
C VAL A 132 -10.08 -1.63 2.21
N LEU A 133 -10.95 -2.63 2.09
CA LEU A 133 -11.07 -3.49 0.91
C LEU A 133 -12.27 -3.03 0.08
N PHE A 134 -12.12 -2.91 -1.23
CA PHE A 134 -13.18 -2.44 -2.13
C PHE A 134 -13.70 -3.53 -3.07
N TYR A 135 -14.98 -3.89 -2.93
CA TYR A 135 -15.65 -4.93 -3.71
C TYR A 135 -16.14 -4.44 -5.08
N HIS A 136 -15.20 -4.18 -6.00
CA HIS A 136 -15.47 -3.60 -7.32
C HIS A 136 -16.22 -4.52 -8.29
N GLN A 137 -16.09 -5.85 -8.14
CA GLN A 137 -16.71 -6.84 -9.03
C GLN A 137 -18.19 -7.11 -8.70
N SER A 138 -18.67 -6.68 -7.53
CA SER A 138 -20.00 -7.00 -7.04
C SER A 138 -20.81 -5.75 -6.68
N THR A 139 -20.71 -5.29 -5.44
CA THR A 139 -21.64 -4.31 -4.87
C THR A 139 -21.04 -2.91 -4.72
N GLY A 140 -19.75 -2.74 -4.96
CA GLY A 140 -19.02 -1.53 -4.58
C GLY A 140 -18.96 -1.33 -3.06
N ARG A 141 -19.09 -2.40 -2.27
CA ARG A 141 -19.00 -2.33 -0.80
C ARG A 141 -17.58 -1.95 -0.41
N VAL A 142 -17.47 -1.13 0.62
CA VAL A 142 -16.21 -0.80 1.28
C VAL A 142 -16.19 -1.52 2.62
N GLU A 143 -15.19 -2.36 2.84
CA GLU A 143 -15.00 -3.10 4.09
C GLU A 143 -13.81 -2.52 4.87
N PRO A 144 -13.99 -2.10 6.13
CA PRO A 144 -12.88 -1.64 6.96
C PRO A 144 -11.91 -2.79 7.25
N ILE A 145 -10.61 -2.57 7.01
CA ILE A 145 -9.56 -3.58 7.24
C ILE A 145 -8.70 -3.17 8.42
N ALA A 146 -8.16 -1.96 8.42
CA ALA A 146 -7.31 -1.48 9.50
C ALA A 146 -7.49 0.03 9.72
N ALA A 147 -7.27 0.49 10.95
CA ALA A 147 -7.33 1.92 11.29
C ALA A 147 -6.13 2.71 10.74
N SER A 148 -5.04 2.04 10.39
CA SER A 148 -3.81 2.64 9.85
C SER A 148 -3.10 1.70 8.88
N PHE A 149 -2.23 2.24 8.05
CA PHE A 149 -1.41 1.44 7.14
C PHE A 149 -0.41 0.54 7.89
N THR A 150 0.17 1.02 8.98
CA THR A 150 1.11 0.21 9.79
C THR A 150 0.43 -1.02 10.38
N ALA A 151 -0.81 -0.88 10.89
CA ALA A 151 -1.56 -2.01 11.42
C ALA A 151 -1.92 -3.01 10.31
N PHE A 152 -2.36 -2.52 9.15
CA PHE A 152 -2.56 -3.37 7.97
C PHE A 152 -1.28 -4.13 7.58
N LEU A 153 -0.14 -3.44 7.48
CA LEU A 153 1.10 -4.06 7.06
C LEU A 153 1.57 -5.13 8.06
N GLU A 154 1.39 -4.88 9.36
CA GLU A 154 1.72 -5.83 10.42
C GLU A 154 0.85 -7.09 10.34
N ASP A 155 -0.47 -6.95 10.34
CA ASP A 155 -1.41 -8.09 10.32
C ASP A 155 -1.20 -8.96 9.07
N TYR A 156 -0.92 -8.34 7.91
CA TYR A 156 -0.74 -9.08 6.66
C TYR A 156 0.68 -9.65 6.47
N LEU A 157 1.66 -9.19 7.26
CA LEU A 157 2.99 -9.77 7.30
C LEU A 157 3.12 -10.88 8.35
N GLU A 158 2.21 -10.96 9.32
CA GLU A 158 2.25 -11.94 10.42
C GLU A 158 2.47 -13.39 9.97
N PRO A 159 1.76 -13.90 8.94
CA PRO A 159 1.96 -15.28 8.49
C PRO A 159 3.40 -15.58 8.04
N TYR A 160 4.07 -14.59 7.42
CA TYR A 160 5.44 -14.74 6.92
C TYR A 160 6.49 -14.76 8.04
N TRP A 161 6.11 -14.40 9.27
CA TRP A 161 7.01 -14.48 10.41
C TRP A 161 6.97 -15.84 11.09
N GLU A 162 5.82 -16.51 11.06
CA GLU A 162 5.62 -17.85 11.65
C GLU A 162 6.27 -18.96 10.80
N ASP A 163 6.40 -18.73 9.50
CA ASP A 163 7.00 -19.68 8.55
C ASP A 163 8.55 -19.67 8.56
N LEU A 164 9.18 -18.82 9.37
CA LEU A 164 10.64 -18.76 9.45
C LEU A 164 11.20 -19.82 10.41
N PRO A 165 12.21 -20.62 9.99
CA PRO A 165 12.86 -21.57 10.90
C PRO A 165 13.53 -20.84 12.08
N GLU A 166 13.44 -21.45 13.28
CA GLU A 166 14.09 -20.97 14.52
C GLU A 166 15.61 -20.77 14.40
#